data_AF-A0A815EE66-F1
#
_entry.id   AF-A0A815EE66-F1
#
_cell.length_a   1.000
_cell.length_b   1.000
_cell.length_c   1.000
_cell.angle_alpha   90.00
_cell.angle_beta   90.00
_cell.angle_gamma   90.00
#
_symmetry.space_group_name_H-M   'P 1'
#
loop_
_entity.id
_entity.type
_entity.pdbx_description
1 polymer ?
#
loop_
_entity_poly.entity_id
_entity_poly.type
_entity_poly.pdbx_seq_one_letter_code
_entity_poly.pdbx_strand_id
1 'polypeptide(L)'
;MTLDLYDNQIRDNGAQHLADALQRNTTLTTLDLFDNHIGPLGAQHLAHALQHNTTLMILDLGANEIADDGAQHLAHALQHNTILTTLNLYGNQIGDNGAQHLADTLQYNTTLTTLNLYGNQIGDNGAQHLADTLQHNTTLTILDLYGNKIRDNGAQHLADALKHNTVALFLSSSLSYTHFHLYP
;
A
#
# COMPACT_ATOMS: atom_id res chain seq x y z
N MET A 1 13.12 -5.60 -14.48
CA MET A 1 12.31 -5.30 -15.68
C MET A 1 11.04 -4.59 -15.24
N THR A 2 10.55 -3.62 -16.01
CA THR A 2 9.30 -2.90 -15.74
C THR A 2 8.24 -3.28 -16.75
N LEU A 3 7.02 -3.50 -16.29
CA LEU A 3 5.83 -3.64 -17.13
C LEU A 3 4.86 -2.52 -16.72
N ASP A 4 4.55 -1.66 -17.67
CA ASP A 4 3.65 -0.52 -17.51
C ASP A 4 2.33 -0.82 -18.22
N LEU A 5 1.24 -0.81 -17.45
CA LEU A 5 -0.13 -1.05 -17.89
C LEU A 5 -1.08 0.03 -17.33
N TYR A 6 -0.56 1.22 -17.06
CA TYR A 6 -1.34 2.38 -16.65
C TYR A 6 -2.51 2.68 -17.62
N ASP A 7 -3.71 2.98 -17.09
CA ASP A 7 -4.90 3.42 -17.85
C ASP A 7 -5.31 2.49 -19.00
N ASN A 8 -5.54 1.21 -18.66
CA ASN A 8 -5.90 0.16 -19.64
C ASN A 8 -7.25 -0.52 -19.38
N GLN A 9 -8.07 0.00 -18.45
CA GLN A 9 -9.37 -0.59 -18.08
C GLN A 9 -9.29 -2.07 -17.65
N ILE A 10 -8.14 -2.50 -17.11
CA ILE A 10 -7.91 -3.86 -16.64
C ILE A 10 -8.85 -4.12 -15.46
N ARG A 11 -9.62 -5.20 -15.54
CA ARG A 11 -10.53 -5.65 -14.48
C ARG A 11 -9.96 -6.86 -13.75
N ASP A 12 -10.68 -7.33 -12.75
CA ASP A 12 -10.44 -8.56 -11.99
C ASP A 12 -9.90 -9.74 -12.82
N ASN A 13 -10.53 -10.07 -13.96
CA ASN A 13 -10.12 -11.17 -14.84
C ASN A 13 -8.75 -10.91 -15.50
N GLY A 14 -8.47 -9.66 -15.88
CA GLY A 14 -7.15 -9.29 -16.41
C GLY A 14 -6.07 -9.37 -15.32
N ALA A 15 -6.40 -8.91 -14.10
CA ALA A 15 -5.52 -9.04 -12.95
C ALA A 15 -5.24 -10.52 -12.59
N GLN A 16 -6.23 -11.40 -12.75
CA GLN A 16 -6.03 -12.85 -12.60
C GLN A 16 -4.98 -13.39 -13.58
N HIS A 17 -5.08 -13.05 -14.86
CA HIS A 17 -4.08 -13.48 -15.85
C HIS A 17 -2.68 -12.92 -15.58
N LEU A 18 -2.60 -11.66 -15.12
CA LEU A 18 -1.34 -11.08 -14.67
C LEU A 18 -0.77 -11.83 -13.46
N ALA A 19 -1.61 -12.16 -12.48
CA ALA A 19 -1.22 -12.95 -11.30
C ALA A 19 -0.68 -14.33 -11.68
N ASP A 20 -1.33 -15.04 -12.60
CA ASP A 20 -0.87 -16.34 -13.10
C ASP A 20 0.50 -16.23 -13.78
N ALA A 21 0.73 -15.16 -14.54
CA ALA A 21 2.03 -14.90 -15.16
C ALA A 21 3.10 -14.54 -14.12
N LEU A 22 2.77 -13.73 -13.11
CA LEU A 22 3.66 -13.30 -12.04
C LEU A 22 4.19 -14.48 -11.19
N GLN A 23 3.38 -15.52 -10.98
CA GLN A 23 3.81 -16.71 -10.24
C GLN A 23 4.99 -17.45 -10.89
N ARG A 24 5.15 -17.32 -12.21
CA ARG A 24 6.23 -17.96 -12.98
C ARG A 24 7.32 -16.99 -13.40
N ASN A 25 7.04 -15.69 -13.32
CA ASN A 25 7.96 -14.67 -13.74
C ASN A 25 9.06 -14.46 -12.70
N THR A 26 10.31 -14.48 -13.15
CA THR A 26 11.51 -14.35 -12.32
C THR A 26 12.38 -13.16 -12.73
N THR A 27 11.81 -12.18 -13.44
CA THR A 27 12.58 -11.05 -14.00
C THR A 27 11.91 -9.68 -13.81
N LEU A 28 10.60 -9.66 -13.63
CA LEU A 28 9.81 -8.46 -13.42
C LEU A 28 10.06 -7.95 -12.00
N THR A 29 10.46 -6.69 -11.92
CA THR A 29 10.80 -5.99 -10.67
C THR A 29 9.81 -4.88 -10.37
N THR A 30 9.13 -4.37 -11.40
CA THR A 30 8.14 -3.29 -11.29
C THR A 30 6.93 -3.63 -12.16
N LEU A 31 5.74 -3.53 -11.57
CA LEU A 31 4.47 -3.65 -12.25
C LEU A 31 3.63 -2.41 -11.94
N ASP A 32 3.35 -1.63 -12.96
CA ASP A 32 2.47 -0.46 -12.87
C ASP A 32 1.08 -0.82 -13.42
N LEU A 33 0.08 -0.75 -12.55
CA LEU A 33 -1.33 -0.97 -12.86
C LEU A 33 -2.18 0.24 -12.47
N PHE A 34 -1.59 1.42 -12.31
CA PHE A 34 -2.30 2.64 -11.96
C PHE A 34 -3.51 2.90 -12.90
N ASP A 35 -4.60 3.41 -12.36
CA ASP A 35 -5.81 3.86 -13.10
C ASP A 35 -6.45 2.72 -13.92
N ASN A 36 -6.85 1.67 -13.22
CA ASN A 36 -7.56 0.53 -13.80
C ASN A 36 -8.79 0.20 -12.94
N HIS A 37 -9.46 -0.92 -13.19
CA HIS A 37 -10.67 -1.34 -12.49
C HIS A 37 -10.50 -2.74 -11.85
N ILE A 38 -9.33 -2.98 -11.25
CA ILE A 38 -8.93 -4.30 -10.73
C ILE A 38 -9.89 -4.80 -9.64
N GLY A 39 -10.32 -3.90 -8.75
CA GLY A 39 -11.25 -4.20 -7.67
C GLY A 39 -10.67 -5.17 -6.61
N PRO A 40 -11.47 -5.51 -5.58
CA PRO A 40 -11.03 -6.38 -4.48
C PRO A 40 -10.67 -7.79 -4.95
N LEU A 41 -11.41 -8.37 -5.90
CA LEU A 41 -11.14 -9.71 -6.45
C LEU A 41 -9.84 -9.74 -7.26
N GLY A 42 -9.58 -8.71 -8.07
CA GLY A 42 -8.31 -8.60 -8.79
C GLY A 42 -7.12 -8.45 -7.85
N ALA A 43 -7.26 -7.65 -6.78
CA ALA A 43 -6.25 -7.56 -5.73
C ALA A 43 -6.03 -8.89 -5.01
N GLN A 44 -7.08 -9.68 -4.78
CA GLN A 44 -6.95 -11.03 -4.22
C GLN A 44 -6.06 -11.93 -5.11
N HIS A 45 -6.26 -11.91 -6.42
CA HIS A 45 -5.43 -12.67 -7.35
C HIS A 45 -3.96 -12.21 -7.33
N LEU A 46 -3.73 -10.90 -7.37
CA LEU A 46 -2.38 -10.33 -7.30
C LEU A 46 -1.70 -10.65 -5.96
N ALA A 47 -2.44 -10.56 -4.85
CA ALA A 47 -1.98 -10.94 -3.51
C ALA A 47 -1.53 -12.41 -3.46
N HIS A 48 -2.30 -13.32 -4.04
CA HIS A 48 -1.90 -14.74 -4.12
C HIS A 48 -0.58 -14.91 -4.90
N ALA A 49 -0.40 -14.18 -6.01
CA ALA A 49 0.85 -14.22 -6.75
C ALA A 49 2.03 -13.64 -5.95
N LEU A 50 1.82 -12.55 -5.22
CA LEU A 50 2.85 -11.90 -4.39
C LEU A 50 3.40 -12.83 -3.30
N GLN A 51 2.62 -13.77 -2.77
CA GLN A 51 3.10 -14.72 -1.76
C GLN A 51 4.24 -15.62 -2.26
N HIS A 52 4.32 -15.81 -3.58
CA HIS A 52 5.30 -16.71 -4.20
C HIS A 52 6.29 -15.98 -5.11
N ASN A 53 5.96 -14.78 -5.58
CA ASN A 53 6.83 -14.02 -6.45
C ASN A 53 8.07 -13.53 -5.68
N THR A 54 9.25 -13.82 -6.23
CA THR A 54 10.54 -13.54 -5.57
C THR A 54 11.30 -12.36 -6.18
N THR A 55 10.69 -11.60 -7.10
CA THR A 55 11.41 -10.54 -7.85
C THR A 55 10.71 -9.20 -7.88
N LEU A 56 9.40 -9.15 -7.69
CA LEU A 56 8.62 -7.92 -7.77
C LEU A 56 8.86 -7.06 -6.53
N MET A 57 9.49 -5.91 -6.74
CA MET A 57 9.87 -4.97 -5.69
C MET A 57 8.88 -3.79 -5.59
N ILE A 58 8.28 -3.41 -6.72
CA ILE A 58 7.38 -2.26 -6.82
C ILE A 58 6.08 -2.72 -7.47
N LEU A 59 4.97 -2.50 -6.79
CA LEU A 59 3.63 -2.71 -7.30
C LEU A 59 2.81 -1.43 -7.15
N ASP A 60 2.36 -0.89 -8.28
CA ASP A 60 1.42 0.23 -8.29
C ASP A 60 0.00 -0.27 -8.55
N LEU A 61 -0.89 -0.04 -7.58
CA LEU A 61 -2.32 -0.33 -7.64
C LEU A 61 -3.14 0.93 -7.38
N GLY A 62 -2.60 2.13 -7.62
CA GLY A 62 -3.35 3.37 -7.43
C GLY A 62 -4.63 3.42 -8.27
N ALA A 63 -5.69 4.04 -7.75
CA ALA A 63 -6.99 4.21 -8.42
C ALA A 63 -7.53 2.93 -9.08
N ASN A 64 -7.75 1.88 -8.28
CA ASN A 64 -8.17 0.56 -8.75
C ASN A 64 -9.39 -0.01 -8.01
N GLU A 65 -10.07 0.80 -7.18
CA GLU A 65 -11.27 0.39 -6.45
C GLU A 65 -11.02 -0.84 -5.52
N ILE A 66 -9.81 -0.95 -4.96
CA ILE A 66 -9.39 -2.12 -4.17
C ILE A 66 -10.22 -2.32 -2.90
N ALA A 67 -10.66 -1.23 -2.25
CA ALA A 67 -11.43 -1.22 -1.01
C ALA A 67 -10.75 -2.00 0.15
N ASP A 68 -11.47 -2.13 1.27
CA ASP A 68 -10.97 -2.82 2.48
C ASP A 68 -10.67 -4.30 2.23
N ASP A 69 -11.55 -5.01 1.51
CA ASP A 69 -11.40 -6.44 1.22
C ASP A 69 -10.13 -6.72 0.39
N GLY A 70 -9.86 -5.91 -0.63
CA GLY A 70 -8.64 -6.03 -1.42
C GLY A 70 -7.38 -5.69 -0.61
N ALA A 71 -7.46 -4.67 0.26
CA ALA A 71 -6.37 -4.32 1.16
C ALA A 71 -6.06 -5.45 2.16
N GLN A 72 -7.09 -6.14 2.66
CA GLN A 72 -6.93 -7.32 3.51
C GLN A 72 -6.14 -8.43 2.82
N HIS A 73 -6.46 -8.73 1.56
CA HIS A 73 -5.73 -9.74 0.79
C HIS A 73 -4.27 -9.36 0.55
N LEU A 74 -4.02 -8.10 0.17
CA LEU A 74 -2.67 -7.59 0.00
C LEU A 74 -1.87 -7.63 1.30
N ALA A 75 -2.49 -7.25 2.42
CA ALA A 75 -1.90 -7.37 3.75
C ALA A 75 -1.51 -8.83 4.05
N HIS A 76 -2.40 -9.79 3.86
CA HIS A 76 -2.06 -11.21 4.06
C HIS A 76 -0.88 -11.65 3.18
N ALA A 77 -0.77 -11.16 1.94
CA ALA A 77 0.38 -11.48 1.08
C ALA A 77 1.70 -10.91 1.63
N LEU A 78 1.67 -9.68 2.15
CA LEU A 78 2.83 -9.01 2.74
C LEU A 78 3.36 -9.67 4.02
N GLN A 79 2.57 -10.50 4.70
CA GLN A 79 3.07 -11.30 5.83
C GLN A 79 4.13 -12.33 5.41
N HIS A 80 4.09 -12.77 4.16
CA HIS A 80 5.00 -13.79 3.61
C HIS A 80 5.96 -13.24 2.56
N ASN A 81 5.56 -12.19 1.85
CA ASN A 81 6.41 -11.57 0.85
C ASN A 81 7.57 -10.80 1.52
N THR A 82 8.79 -11.15 1.11
CA THR A 82 10.03 -10.57 1.64
C THR A 82 10.82 -9.81 0.56
N ILE A 83 10.15 -9.38 -0.50
CA ILE A 83 10.79 -8.77 -1.68
C ILE A 83 10.21 -7.39 -2.00
N LEU A 84 8.90 -7.23 -1.84
CA LEU A 84 8.20 -5.98 -2.13
C LEU A 84 8.69 -4.90 -1.17
N THR A 85 9.19 -3.81 -1.74
CA THR A 85 9.68 -2.63 -1.01
C THR A 85 8.73 -1.45 -1.14
N THR A 86 7.96 -1.39 -2.24
CA THR A 86 7.03 -0.30 -2.53
C THR A 86 5.67 -0.84 -2.93
N LEU A 87 4.63 -0.39 -2.22
CA LEU A 87 3.24 -0.66 -2.55
C LEU A 87 2.48 0.67 -2.63
N ASN A 88 1.96 0.99 -3.81
CA ASN A 88 1.10 2.15 -4.01
C ASN A 88 -0.37 1.74 -4.03
N LEU A 89 -1.15 2.29 -3.10
CA LEU A 89 -2.57 2.04 -2.93
C LEU A 89 -3.37 3.35 -2.88
N TYR A 90 -2.88 4.41 -3.50
CA TYR A 90 -3.57 5.68 -3.46
C TYR A 90 -4.93 5.62 -4.17
N GLY A 91 -5.94 6.37 -3.72
CA GLY A 91 -7.22 6.49 -4.43
C GLY A 91 -8.05 5.20 -4.49
N ASN A 92 -7.95 4.30 -3.50
CA ASN A 92 -8.54 2.97 -3.54
C ASN A 92 -9.75 2.74 -2.63
N GLN A 93 -10.31 3.79 -2.05
CA GLN A 93 -11.47 3.70 -1.16
C GLN A 93 -11.21 2.84 0.09
N ILE A 94 -9.95 2.70 0.51
CA ILE A 94 -9.56 1.98 1.73
C ILE A 94 -10.00 2.79 2.95
N GLY A 95 -10.76 2.17 3.85
CA GLY A 95 -11.22 2.74 5.10
C GLY A 95 -10.39 2.27 6.30
N ASP A 96 -10.97 2.43 7.50
CA ASP A 96 -10.31 2.06 8.76
C ASP A 96 -9.99 0.56 8.85
N ASN A 97 -10.86 -0.32 8.33
CA ASN A 97 -10.64 -1.77 8.39
C ASN A 97 -9.48 -2.22 7.50
N GLY A 98 -9.40 -1.71 6.27
CA GLY A 98 -8.29 -2.01 5.37
C GLY A 98 -6.97 -1.44 5.91
N ALA A 99 -7.00 -0.24 6.50
CA ALA A 99 -5.84 0.34 7.19
C ALA A 99 -5.40 -0.52 8.39
N GLN A 100 -6.33 -1.06 9.17
CA GLN A 100 -6.03 -1.98 10.26
C GLN A 100 -5.33 -3.24 9.75
N HIS A 101 -5.84 -3.89 8.70
CA HIS A 101 -5.20 -5.09 8.14
C HIS A 101 -3.77 -4.83 7.66
N LEU A 102 -3.55 -3.69 6.99
CA LEU A 102 -2.22 -3.27 6.58
C LEU A 102 -1.33 -3.02 7.81
N ALA A 103 -1.83 -2.33 8.83
CA ALA A 103 -1.09 -2.05 10.06
C ALA A 103 -0.68 -3.34 10.80
N ASP A 104 -1.60 -4.29 10.97
CA ASP A 104 -1.33 -5.57 11.65
C ASP A 104 -0.22 -6.36 10.95
N THR A 105 -0.17 -6.30 9.61
CA THR A 105 0.88 -6.96 8.84
C THR A 105 2.22 -6.22 8.92
N LEU A 106 2.19 -4.90 8.81
CA LEU A 106 3.39 -4.06 8.88
C LEU A 106 4.13 -4.25 10.20
N GLN A 107 3.48 -4.66 11.29
CA GLN A 107 4.18 -4.99 12.54
C GLN A 107 5.30 -6.03 12.35
N TYR A 108 5.14 -6.96 11.39
CA TYR A 108 6.08 -8.07 11.15
C TYR A 108 6.79 -7.97 9.80
N ASN A 109 6.27 -7.20 8.85
CA ASN A 109 6.93 -7.02 7.56
C ASN A 109 8.19 -6.16 7.72
N THR A 110 9.31 -6.70 7.24
CA THR A 110 10.66 -6.09 7.37
C THR A 110 11.26 -5.67 6.03
N THR A 111 10.46 -5.60 4.96
CA THR A 111 10.95 -5.31 3.60
C THR A 111 10.26 -4.11 2.96
N LEU A 112 9.00 -3.84 3.31
CA LEU A 112 8.27 -2.70 2.79
C LEU A 112 8.80 -1.40 3.40
N THR A 113 9.36 -0.55 2.56
CA THR A 113 9.91 0.76 2.93
C THR A 113 8.99 1.91 2.57
N THR A 114 8.09 1.69 1.59
CA THR A 114 7.15 2.69 1.09
C THR A 114 5.75 2.10 0.96
N LEU A 115 4.80 2.73 1.67
CA LEU A 115 3.37 2.47 1.53
C LEU A 115 2.65 3.80 1.24
N ASN A 116 2.04 3.89 0.06
CA ASN A 116 1.26 5.06 -0.32
C ASN A 116 -0.25 4.79 -0.16
N LEU A 117 -0.88 5.49 0.78
CA LEU A 117 -2.32 5.44 1.05
C LEU A 117 -3.01 6.79 0.78
N TYR A 118 -2.39 7.66 -0.03
CA TYR A 118 -2.95 8.95 -0.42
C TYR A 118 -4.38 8.81 -0.97
N GLY A 119 -5.28 9.74 -0.63
CA GLY A 119 -6.61 9.84 -1.26
C GLY A 119 -7.53 8.65 -0.96
N ASN A 120 -7.39 8.03 0.21
CA ASN A 120 -8.27 6.97 0.68
C ASN A 120 -9.32 7.52 1.67
N GLN A 121 -10.01 6.65 2.40
CA GLN A 121 -11.09 6.98 3.33
C GLN A 121 -10.72 6.71 4.79
N ILE A 122 -9.43 6.64 5.11
CA ILE A 122 -8.91 6.31 6.44
C ILE A 122 -9.27 7.44 7.41
N GLY A 123 -9.94 7.09 8.51
CA GLY A 123 -10.32 7.99 9.59
C GLY A 123 -9.38 7.88 10.79
N ASP A 124 -9.86 8.37 11.94
CA ASP A 124 -9.07 8.39 13.17
C ASP A 124 -8.73 6.98 13.68
N ASN A 125 -9.63 5.99 13.52
CA ASN A 125 -9.36 4.63 14.00
C ASN A 125 -8.29 3.94 13.14
N GLY A 126 -8.36 4.05 11.81
CA GLY A 126 -7.34 3.51 10.94
C GLY A 126 -5.99 4.20 11.14
N ALA A 127 -5.99 5.52 11.36
CA ALA A 127 -4.78 6.26 11.74
C ALA A 127 -4.19 5.79 13.07
N GLN A 128 -5.03 5.47 14.07
CA GLN A 128 -4.59 4.90 15.34
C GLN A 128 -3.89 3.55 15.13
N HIS A 129 -4.50 2.63 14.37
CA HIS A 129 -3.88 1.34 14.07
C HIS A 129 -2.52 1.48 13.38
N LEU A 130 -2.43 2.35 12.37
CA LEU A 130 -1.16 2.66 11.72
C LEU A 130 -0.14 3.25 12.71
N ALA A 131 -0.56 4.17 13.57
CA ALA A 131 0.30 4.79 14.58
C ALA A 131 0.86 3.75 15.57
N ASP A 132 0.03 2.84 16.07
CA ASP A 132 0.44 1.78 17.00
C ASP A 132 1.49 0.85 16.36
N THR A 133 1.31 0.52 15.07
CA THR A 133 2.32 -0.25 14.33
C THR A 133 3.61 0.53 14.12
N LEU A 134 3.53 1.82 13.79
CA LEU A 134 4.72 2.66 13.56
C LEU A 134 5.62 2.76 14.79
N GLN A 135 5.11 2.61 16.01
CA GLN A 135 5.97 2.59 17.21
C GLN A 135 6.98 1.44 17.21
N HIS A 136 6.70 0.36 16.47
CA HIS A 136 7.46 -0.87 16.48
C HIS A 136 8.12 -1.18 15.12
N ASN A 137 7.50 -0.76 14.02
CA ASN A 137 8.05 -0.98 12.69
C ASN A 137 9.26 -0.05 12.44
N THR A 138 10.40 -0.64 12.11
CA THR A 138 11.66 0.09 11.83
C THR A 138 12.07 0.05 10.36
N THR A 139 11.22 -0.47 9.47
CA THR A 139 11.53 -0.65 8.04
C THR A 139 10.83 0.39 7.18
N LEU A 140 9.58 0.71 7.50
CA LEU A 140 8.76 1.65 6.76
C LEU A 140 9.30 3.06 6.97
N THR A 141 9.78 3.66 5.87
CA THR A 141 10.34 5.01 5.83
C THR A 141 9.36 6.03 5.29
N ILE A 142 8.43 5.58 4.43
CA ILE A 142 7.47 6.46 3.77
C ILE A 142 6.07 5.86 3.97
N LEU A 143 5.21 6.64 4.63
CA LEU A 143 3.79 6.39 4.77
C LEU A 143 3.04 7.65 4.34
N ASP A 144 2.46 7.63 3.14
CA ASP A 144 1.67 8.76 2.64
C ASP A 144 0.20 8.58 3.04
N LEU A 145 -0.34 9.52 3.81
CA LEU A 145 -1.72 9.54 4.30
C LEU A 145 -2.48 10.79 3.84
N TYR A 146 -1.94 11.58 2.92
CA TYR A 146 -2.60 12.80 2.46
C TYR A 146 -3.97 12.48 1.83
N GLY A 147 -4.90 13.43 1.86
CA GLY A 147 -6.23 13.23 1.27
C GLY A 147 -7.10 12.15 1.96
N ASN A 148 -6.76 11.71 3.18
CA ASN A 148 -7.62 10.85 4.01
C ASN A 148 -8.55 11.66 4.93
N LYS A 149 -9.36 10.97 5.74
CA LYS A 149 -10.34 11.54 6.68
C LYS A 149 -9.80 11.61 8.12
N ILE A 150 -8.48 11.72 8.28
CA ILE A 150 -7.79 11.79 9.58
C ILE A 150 -8.04 13.18 10.19
N ARG A 151 -8.61 13.22 11.39
CA ARG A 151 -8.92 14.43 12.15
C ARG A 151 -7.96 14.54 13.34
N ASP A 152 -8.29 15.45 14.26
CA ASP A 152 -7.45 15.78 15.41
C ASP A 152 -7.04 14.55 16.24
N ASN A 153 -7.94 13.59 16.46
CA ASN A 153 -7.62 12.37 17.23
C ASN A 153 -6.62 11.47 16.48
N GLY A 154 -6.85 11.21 15.19
CA GLY A 154 -5.92 10.41 14.40
C GLY A 154 -4.57 11.09 14.23
N ALA A 155 -4.56 12.43 14.06
CA ALA A 155 -3.35 13.23 14.01
C ALA A 155 -2.58 13.18 15.35
N GLN A 156 -3.28 13.18 16.49
CA GLN A 156 -2.67 13.00 17.80
C GLN A 156 -1.98 11.63 17.92
N HIS A 157 -2.66 10.54 17.53
CA HIS A 157 -2.06 9.20 17.55
C HIS A 157 -0.79 9.11 16.70
N LEU A 158 -0.84 9.63 15.47
CA LEU A 158 0.34 9.68 14.58
C LEU A 158 1.47 10.52 15.18
N ALA A 159 1.16 11.68 15.75
CA ALA A 159 2.15 12.53 16.40
C ALA A 159 2.81 11.86 17.61
N ASP A 160 2.04 11.08 18.39
CA ASP A 160 2.57 10.32 19.51
C ASP A 160 3.47 9.17 19.04
N ALA A 161 3.10 8.47 17.97
CA ALA A 161 3.96 7.44 17.37
C ALA A 161 5.30 8.00 16.87
N LEU A 162 5.32 9.20 16.27
CA LEU A 162 6.54 9.85 15.81
C LEU A 162 7.51 10.23 16.93
N LYS A 163 7.05 10.42 18.17
CA LYS A 163 7.96 10.66 19.32
C LYS A 163 8.79 9.42 19.67
N HIS A 164 8.30 8.25 19.29
CA HIS A 164 8.88 6.96 19.64
C HIS A 164 9.53 6.26 18.45
N ASN A 165 9.07 6.54 17.22
CA ASN A 165 9.68 6.02 16.02
C ASN A 165 10.98 6.78 15.67
N THR A 166 12.06 6.05 15.44
CA THR A 166 13.39 6.60 15.15
C THR A 166 13.72 6.63 13.65
N VAL A 167 12.82 6.14 12.81
CA VAL A 167 12.93 6.18 11.35
C VAL A 167 12.39 7.51 10.86
N ALA A 168 13.07 8.11 9.88
CA ALA A 168 12.60 9.35 9.27
C ALA A 168 11.33 9.07 8.45
N LEU A 169 10.16 9.27 9.08
CA LEU A 169 8.85 9.12 8.47
C LEU A 169 8.42 10.42 7.80
N PHE A 170 8.27 10.38 6.47
CA PHE A 170 7.62 11.47 5.73
C PHE A 170 6.11 11.24 5.74
N LEU A 171 5.42 11.81 6.74
CA LEU A 171 3.97 11.89 6.75
C LEU A 171 3.55 13.09 5.90
N SER A 172 3.15 12.82 4.67
CA SER A 172 2.43 13.77 3.85
C SER A 172 1.02 13.90 4.47
N SER A 173 0.81 14.96 5.24
CA SER A 173 -0.48 15.38 5.78
C SER A 173 -0.78 16.79 5.28
N SER A 174 -2.02 17.26 5.40
CA SER A 174 -2.56 18.52 4.85
C SER A 174 -1.82 19.81 5.25
N LEU A 175 -0.70 19.73 5.98
CA LEU A 175 0.15 20.84 6.40
C LEU A 175 1.44 21.01 5.59
N SER A 176 1.72 20.17 4.58
CA SER A 176 2.89 20.38 3.72
C SER A 176 2.71 19.83 2.32
N TYR A 177 1.94 20.51 1.47
CA TYR A 177 1.95 20.22 0.04
C TYR A 177 2.49 21.41 -0.77
N THR A 178 3.82 21.45 -0.89
CA THR A 178 4.47 21.88 -2.12
C THR A 178 5.13 20.66 -2.76
N HIS A 179 4.38 20.04 -3.68
CA HIS A 179 4.83 19.28 -4.86
C HIS A 179 6.12 18.47 -4.72
N PHE A 180 5.97 17.15 -4.52
CA PHE A 180 6.91 16.16 -5.03
C PHE A 180 6.20 15.27 -6.05
N HIS A 181 6.00 15.80 -7.26
CA HIS A 181 6.00 14.95 -8.44
C HIS A 181 7.47 14.78 -8.84
N LEU A 182 8.05 13.63 -8.49
CA LEU A 182 9.29 13.15 -9.08
C LEU A 182 8.99 11.86 -9.83
N TYR A 183 8.68 12.01 -11.11
CA TYR A 183 9.21 11.14 -12.15
C TYR A 183 9.78 12.06 -13.25
N PRO A 184 10.84 11.63 -13.96
CA PRO A 184 11.59 12.47 -14.90
C PRO A 184 10.77 13.02 -16.07
#